data_AF-A0A7M7IW85-F1
#
_entry.id   AF-A0A7M7IW85-F1
#
_cell.length_a   1.000
_cell.length_b   1.000
_cell.length_c   1.000
_cell.angle_alpha   90.00
_cell.angle_beta   90.00
_cell.angle_gamma   90.00
#
_symmetry.space_group_name_H-M   'P 1'
#
loop_
_entity.id
_entity.type
_entity.pdbx_description
1 polymer ?
#
loop_
_entity_poly.entity_id
_entity_poly.type
_entity_poly.pdbx_seq_one_letter_code
_entity_poly.pdbx_strand_id
1 'polypeptide(L)'
;MSGRPRTTSFAEGNKPPANPQLGGMKISSKDGSKVTTVVATPGAGPDRPQEIAYTDTKVIGNGSFGVVYQAKLCETNETVAIKKVLQDKRFKNRELQIMRRLEHCNIVKLKYFFYSSGDKNVLNATNPVFHVDKDEVYLNLVLEYIPETVYKVARHYSKSKQTIPISFIKLYMYQLFRSLAFIHSLGICHRDIKPQNLLLDPETGILKLCDFGSAKHLVKGEPNVSYICSRYYRAPELIFGAIDYTTKIDVWSAGCVLAELLLGQPIFPGDSGVDQLVEIIKVLGTPTRDQIREMNPNYTEFKFPQIKSHPWQKVFRARTPHEAMELVARLLEYTPSLRMTPLEACAHSFFKELREQGTRLPNGRELPPLFNFTDHELRIQPSLNSQLIPKYTQPSDGSQPAVAAADGANQASAAAQPGTQATSGTAESSDAQQSNPAGQANAAAQNADPSQSSMA
;
A
#
# COMPACT_ATOMS: atom_id res chain seq x y z
N MET A 1 -5.86 -25.63 -20.61
CA MET A 1 -6.10 -24.22 -20.98
C MET A 1 -4.77 -23.50 -21.00
N SER A 2 -4.39 -22.95 -22.15
CA SER A 2 -3.06 -22.41 -22.45
C SER A 2 -2.69 -21.24 -21.55
N GLY A 3 -1.59 -21.39 -20.81
CA GLY A 3 -1.01 -20.36 -19.95
C GLY A 3 -0.36 -19.25 -20.77
N ARG A 4 -1.17 -18.32 -21.28
CA ARG A 4 -0.64 -17.01 -21.66
C ARG A 4 -0.10 -16.32 -20.40
N PRO A 5 1.15 -15.82 -20.40
CA PRO A 5 1.63 -14.96 -19.32
C PRO A 5 0.66 -13.78 -19.20
N ARG A 6 0.27 -13.42 -17.97
CA ARG A 6 -0.41 -12.14 -17.71
C ARG A 6 0.61 -11.04 -17.97
N THR A 7 0.84 -10.69 -19.24
CA THR A 7 1.85 -9.71 -19.63
C THR A 7 1.43 -8.34 -19.11
N THR A 8 2.23 -7.76 -18.23
CA THR A 8 2.25 -6.32 -18.07
C THR A 8 2.93 -5.77 -19.31
N SER A 9 2.27 -4.84 -19.99
CA SER A 9 2.82 -4.12 -21.14
C SER A 9 4.27 -3.72 -20.85
N PHE A 10 5.21 -4.13 -21.69
CA PHE A 10 6.60 -3.72 -21.60
C PHE A 10 6.71 -2.19 -21.73
N ALA A 11 7.74 -1.57 -21.16
CA ALA A 11 7.96 -0.13 -21.35
C ALA A 11 8.20 0.15 -22.85
N GLU A 12 7.46 1.12 -23.42
CA GLU A 12 7.68 1.56 -24.80
C GLU A 12 9.08 2.18 -24.95
N GLY A 13 9.63 1.95 -26.14
CA GLY A 13 11.05 2.08 -26.41
C GLY A 13 11.57 3.51 -26.38
N ASN A 14 12.77 3.65 -25.81
CA ASN A 14 13.77 4.54 -26.38
C ASN A 14 15.17 3.99 -26.10
N LYS A 15 15.87 3.64 -27.20
CA LYS A 15 17.18 2.94 -27.31
C LYS A 15 17.25 1.55 -26.65
N PRO A 16 17.86 0.55 -27.32
CA PRO A 16 18.17 -0.72 -26.68
C PRO A 16 19.08 -0.44 -25.46
N PRO A 17 18.76 -1.01 -24.27
CA PRO A 17 19.64 -0.87 -23.12
C PRO A 17 21.00 -1.52 -23.44
N ALA A 18 22.08 -0.97 -22.87
CA ALA A 18 23.38 -1.65 -22.88
C ALA A 18 23.18 -3.07 -22.29
N ASN A 19 23.87 -4.05 -22.88
CA ASN A 19 23.76 -5.45 -22.46
C ASN A 19 24.02 -5.54 -20.95
N PRO A 20 23.12 -6.15 -20.15
CA PRO A 20 23.32 -6.21 -18.70
C PRO A 20 24.64 -6.93 -18.40
N GLN A 21 25.46 -6.34 -17.52
CA GLN A 21 26.66 -7.02 -17.03
C GLN A 21 26.21 -8.28 -16.30
N LEU A 22 26.47 -9.45 -16.90
CA LEU A 22 26.30 -10.74 -16.26
C LEU A 22 27.38 -10.86 -15.20
N GLY A 23 27.03 -10.56 -13.95
CA GLY A 23 27.89 -10.80 -12.80
C GLY A 23 28.14 -12.30 -12.69
N GLY A 24 29.41 -12.73 -12.73
CA GLY A 24 29.77 -14.14 -12.59
C GLY A 24 29.28 -14.69 -11.25
N MET A 25 28.35 -15.64 -11.28
CA MET A 25 27.86 -16.36 -10.10
C MET A 25 28.88 -17.44 -9.73
N LYS A 26 29.51 -17.31 -8.56
CA LYS A 26 30.46 -18.31 -8.04
C LYS A 26 29.77 -19.13 -6.96
N ILE A 27 29.94 -20.45 -7.03
CA ILE A 27 29.42 -21.38 -6.03
C ILE A 27 30.62 -22.03 -5.35
N SER A 28 30.70 -21.92 -4.03
CA SER A 28 31.72 -22.58 -3.21
C SER A 28 31.08 -23.38 -2.07
N SER A 29 31.79 -24.36 -1.54
CA SER A 29 31.41 -25.04 -0.31
C SER A 29 32.24 -24.48 0.85
N LYS A 30 31.58 -24.02 1.91
CA LYS A 30 32.23 -23.60 3.15
C LYS A 30 31.50 -24.28 4.32
N ASP A 31 32.24 -25.04 5.12
CA ASP A 31 31.71 -25.76 6.29
C ASP A 31 30.51 -26.69 5.99
N GLY A 32 30.52 -27.31 4.81
CA GLY A 32 29.43 -28.20 4.34
C GLY A 32 28.21 -27.46 3.77
N SER A 33 28.18 -26.13 3.83
CA SER A 33 27.10 -25.30 3.30
C SER A 33 27.47 -24.72 1.93
N LYS A 34 26.53 -24.78 0.98
CA LYS A 34 26.68 -24.19 -0.36
C LYS A 34 26.57 -22.67 -0.27
N VAL A 35 27.68 -21.97 -0.50
CA VAL A 35 27.76 -20.50 -0.56
C VAL A 35 27.66 -20.06 -2.02
N THR A 36 26.78 -19.10 -2.28
CA THR A 36 26.63 -18.47 -3.59
C THR A 36 27.07 -17.02 -3.50
N THR A 37 28.05 -16.65 -4.33
CA THR A 37 28.60 -15.30 -4.40
C THR A 37 28.26 -14.67 -5.75
N VAL A 38 27.74 -13.45 -5.73
CA VAL A 38 27.33 -12.69 -6.92
C VAL A 38 27.76 -11.24 -6.81
N VAL A 39 27.97 -10.58 -7.95
CA VAL A 39 28.11 -9.13 -8.02
C VAL A 39 26.72 -8.53 -8.20
N ALA A 40 26.26 -7.77 -7.20
CA ALA A 40 24.92 -7.18 -7.16
C ALA A 40 24.97 -5.66 -7.00
N THR A 41 23.96 -4.99 -7.52
CA THR A 41 23.81 -3.53 -7.41
C THR A 41 22.86 -3.20 -6.27
N PRO A 42 23.17 -2.22 -5.39
CA PRO A 42 22.22 -1.72 -4.39
C PRO A 42 20.88 -1.31 -5.00
N GLY A 43 19.79 -1.63 -4.30
CA GLY A 43 18.43 -1.29 -4.73
C GLY A 43 18.14 0.21 -4.69
N ALA A 44 18.75 0.90 -3.73
CA ALA A 44 18.68 2.36 -3.58
C ALA A 44 20.09 2.97 -3.63
N GLY A 45 20.17 4.25 -4.00
CA GLY A 45 21.44 4.96 -4.10
C GLY A 45 22.18 4.72 -5.42
N PRO A 46 23.51 5.01 -5.47
CA PRO A 46 24.30 4.98 -6.69
C PRO A 46 24.49 3.55 -7.22
N ASP A 47 24.58 3.43 -8.55
CA ASP A 47 24.84 2.16 -9.26
C ASP A 47 26.32 1.73 -9.11
N ARG A 48 26.70 1.37 -7.89
CA ARG A 48 28.02 0.81 -7.55
C ARG A 48 27.86 -0.67 -7.23
N PRO A 49 28.19 -1.58 -8.17
CA PRO A 49 28.11 -3.01 -7.92
C PRO A 49 29.05 -3.43 -6.79
N GLN A 50 28.61 -4.38 -5.97
CA GLN A 50 29.39 -4.96 -4.88
C GLN A 50 29.18 -6.47 -4.82
N GLU A 51 30.16 -7.17 -4.29
CA GLU A 51 30.06 -8.61 -4.07
C GLU A 51 29.14 -8.87 -2.87
N ILE A 52 28.17 -9.77 -3.04
CA ILE A 52 27.35 -10.30 -1.94
C ILE A 52 27.40 -11.82 -1.95
N ALA A 53 27.44 -12.42 -0.78
CA ALA A 53 27.40 -13.88 -0.61
C ALA A 53 26.18 -14.30 0.20
N TYR A 54 25.54 -15.40 -0.18
CA TYR A 54 24.39 -15.96 0.52
C TYR A 54 24.35 -17.50 0.54
N THR A 55 23.69 -18.06 1.55
CA THR A 55 23.52 -19.50 1.80
C THR A 55 22.04 -19.87 1.96
N ASP A 56 21.78 -21.15 2.29
CA ASP A 56 20.49 -21.67 2.77
C ASP A 56 19.30 -21.37 1.85
N THR A 57 19.57 -21.42 0.55
CA THR A 57 18.58 -21.08 -0.48
C THR A 57 17.49 -22.14 -0.53
N LYS A 58 16.24 -21.75 -0.24
CA LYS A 58 15.06 -22.61 -0.34
C LYS A 58 13.92 -21.92 -1.07
N VAL A 59 13.16 -22.66 -1.89
CA VAL A 59 11.99 -22.09 -2.58
C VAL A 59 10.87 -21.84 -1.57
N ILE A 60 10.33 -20.62 -1.56
CA ILE A 60 9.21 -20.22 -0.69
C ILE A 60 7.96 -19.80 -1.48
N GLY A 61 8.07 -19.61 -2.79
CA GLY A 61 6.94 -19.29 -3.64
C GLY A 61 7.24 -19.54 -5.12
N ASN A 62 6.23 -20.00 -5.86
CA ASN A 62 6.26 -20.16 -7.31
C ASN A 62 5.06 -19.40 -7.89
N GLY A 63 5.29 -18.57 -8.91
CA GLY A 63 4.25 -17.80 -9.57
C GLY A 63 4.41 -17.81 -11.09
N SER A 64 3.45 -17.21 -11.80
CA SER A 64 3.49 -17.11 -13.26
C SER A 64 4.68 -16.32 -13.81
N PHE A 65 5.33 -15.51 -12.96
CA PHE A 65 6.42 -14.62 -13.34
C PHE A 65 7.81 -15.14 -12.96
N GLY A 66 7.89 -16.19 -12.12
CA GLY A 66 9.16 -16.70 -11.64
C GLY A 66 9.08 -17.40 -10.28
N VAL A 67 10.24 -17.53 -9.65
CA VAL A 67 10.44 -18.28 -8.39
C VAL A 67 10.96 -17.33 -7.32
N VAL A 68 10.45 -17.46 -6.10
CA VAL A 68 10.91 -16.72 -4.93
C VAL A 68 11.62 -17.68 -4.00
N TYR A 69 12.87 -17.34 -3.66
CA TYR A 69 13.69 -18.08 -2.71
C TYR A 69 13.81 -17.32 -1.40
N GLN A 70 13.90 -18.02 -0.28
CA GLN A 70 14.50 -17.50 0.95
C GLN A 70 15.99 -17.85 0.92
N ALA A 71 16.85 -16.93 1.35
CA ALA A 71 18.28 -17.15 1.53
C ALA A 71 18.78 -16.38 2.76
N LYS A 72 20.02 -16.63 3.19
CA LYS A 72 20.67 -15.91 4.28
C LYS A 72 21.93 -15.22 3.78
N LEU A 73 22.07 -13.91 4.00
CA LEU A 73 23.29 -13.16 3.65
C LEU A 73 24.43 -13.57 4.57
N CYS A 74 25.59 -13.90 4.02
CA CYS A 74 26.74 -14.38 4.79
C CYS A 74 27.33 -13.31 5.71
N GLU A 75 27.41 -12.07 5.26
CA GLU A 75 28.05 -10.97 6.00
C GLU A 75 27.23 -10.54 7.22
N THR A 76 25.91 -10.41 7.04
CA THR A 76 25.02 -9.87 8.07
C THR A 76 24.22 -10.93 8.80
N ASN A 77 24.25 -12.19 8.35
CA ASN A 77 23.36 -13.26 8.77
C ASN A 77 21.86 -12.97 8.58
N GLU A 78 21.51 -11.92 7.84
CA GLU A 78 20.13 -11.51 7.63
C GLU A 78 19.43 -12.43 6.62
N THR A 79 18.18 -12.80 6.92
CA THR A 79 17.34 -13.55 5.98
C THR A 79 16.77 -12.60 4.92
N VAL A 80 16.83 -13.01 3.65
CA VAL A 80 16.34 -12.25 2.50
C VAL A 80 15.44 -13.10 1.62
N ALA A 81 14.58 -12.44 0.84
CA ALA A 81 13.82 -13.06 -0.23
C ALA A 81 14.46 -12.71 -1.58
N ILE A 82 14.73 -13.71 -2.44
CA ILE A 82 15.28 -13.51 -3.78
C ILE A 82 14.19 -13.87 -4.80
N LYS A 83 13.59 -12.86 -5.43
CA LYS A 83 12.63 -13.05 -6.52
C LYS A 83 13.37 -13.13 -7.84
N LYS A 84 13.42 -14.32 -8.44
CA LYS A 84 14.06 -14.60 -9.72
C LYS A 84 13.00 -14.63 -10.83
N VAL A 85 13.10 -13.70 -11.78
CA VAL A 85 12.18 -13.55 -12.92
C VAL A 85 12.94 -13.60 -14.24
N LEU A 86 12.32 -14.16 -15.27
CA LEU A 86 12.91 -14.16 -16.62
C LEU A 86 13.00 -12.73 -17.13
N GLN A 87 14.17 -12.34 -17.64
CA GLN A 87 14.44 -11.03 -18.19
C GLN A 87 14.38 -11.07 -19.72
N ASP A 88 13.39 -10.40 -20.31
CA ASP A 88 13.42 -10.11 -21.73
C ASP A 88 14.53 -9.09 -22.01
N LYS A 89 15.52 -9.48 -22.83
CA LYS A 89 16.68 -8.64 -23.17
C LYS A 89 16.30 -7.36 -23.91
N ARG A 90 15.11 -7.30 -24.51
CA ARG A 90 14.65 -6.15 -25.31
C ARG A 90 14.11 -5.00 -24.46
N PHE A 91 13.75 -5.26 -23.21
CA PHE A 91 13.02 -4.30 -22.38
C PHE A 91 13.65 -4.13 -21.01
N LYS A 92 13.62 -2.92 -20.47
CA LYS A 92 13.92 -2.71 -19.05
C LYS A 92 12.79 -3.29 -18.21
N ASN A 93 13.14 -3.91 -17.08
CA ASN A 93 12.16 -4.46 -16.17
C ASN A 93 11.48 -3.33 -15.37
N ARG A 94 10.16 -3.18 -15.55
CA ARG A 94 9.37 -2.14 -14.88
C ARG A 94 9.33 -2.31 -13.36
N GLU A 95 9.24 -3.55 -12.87
CA GLU A 95 9.22 -3.83 -11.43
C GLU A 95 10.49 -3.32 -10.77
N LEU A 96 11.66 -3.59 -11.35
CA LEU A 96 12.93 -3.03 -10.88
C LEU A 96 12.91 -1.50 -10.88
N GLN A 97 12.52 -0.88 -12.00
CA GLN A 97 12.48 0.59 -12.11
C GLN A 97 11.59 1.25 -11.06
N ILE A 98 10.44 0.64 -10.75
CA ILE A 98 9.52 1.09 -9.72
C ILE A 98 10.16 0.90 -8.34
N MET A 99 10.59 -0.32 -8.00
CA MET A 99 11.09 -0.63 -6.66
C MET A 99 12.32 0.19 -6.26
N ARG A 100 13.20 0.57 -7.20
CA ARG A 100 14.34 1.45 -6.93
C ARG A 100 13.95 2.86 -6.45
N ARG A 101 12.69 3.27 -6.63
CA ARG A 101 12.15 4.58 -6.21
C ARG A 101 11.32 4.49 -4.94
N LEU A 102 11.10 3.30 -4.40
CA LEU A 102 10.21 3.09 -3.26
C LEU A 102 11.02 2.95 -1.97
N GLU A 103 10.82 3.91 -1.06
CA GLU A 103 11.37 3.86 0.29
C GLU A 103 10.28 4.25 1.29
N HIS A 104 9.67 3.26 1.93
CA HIS A 104 8.56 3.44 2.86
C HIS A 104 8.48 2.27 3.85
N CYS A 105 8.11 2.52 5.11
CA CYS A 105 8.11 1.47 6.15
C CYS A 105 7.15 0.31 5.86
N ASN A 106 6.03 0.58 5.19
CA ASN A 106 5.03 -0.41 4.79
C ASN A 106 5.17 -0.94 3.36
N ILE A 107 6.35 -0.82 2.74
CA ILE A 107 6.68 -1.42 1.44
C ILE A 107 7.93 -2.28 1.60
N VAL A 108 7.96 -3.45 0.94
CA VAL A 108 9.14 -4.32 0.96
C VAL A 108 10.34 -3.63 0.32
N LYS A 109 11.46 -3.56 1.04
CA LYS A 109 12.69 -2.91 0.61
C LYS A 109 13.44 -3.77 -0.42
N LEU A 110 13.75 -3.18 -1.56
CA LEU A 110 14.74 -3.73 -2.49
C LEU A 110 16.15 -3.44 -1.94
N LYS A 111 16.86 -4.50 -1.54
CA LYS A 111 18.21 -4.40 -1.00
C LYS A 111 19.24 -4.39 -2.12
N TYR A 112 19.14 -5.38 -3.02
CA TYR A 112 20.04 -5.54 -4.15
C TYR A 112 19.30 -6.07 -5.37
N PHE A 113 19.90 -5.94 -6.55
CA PHE A 113 19.50 -6.70 -7.73
C PHE A 113 20.72 -7.16 -8.51
N PHE A 114 20.60 -8.30 -9.19
CA PHE A 114 21.64 -8.83 -10.07
C PHE A 114 21.05 -9.66 -11.20
N TYR A 115 21.81 -9.82 -12.28
CA TYR A 115 21.44 -10.67 -13.41
C TYR A 115 22.18 -12.01 -13.33
N SER A 116 21.51 -13.10 -13.68
CA SER A 116 22.11 -14.43 -13.79
C SER A 116 21.69 -15.12 -15.08
N SER A 117 22.56 -15.95 -15.64
CA SER A 117 22.21 -16.79 -16.80
C SER A 117 21.38 -18.00 -16.36
N GLY A 118 20.58 -18.54 -17.28
CA GLY A 118 19.90 -19.83 -17.10
C GLY A 118 20.92 -20.94 -16.86
N ASP A 119 20.76 -21.68 -15.74
CA ASP A 119 21.60 -22.83 -15.42
C ASP A 119 20.78 -24.12 -15.62
N LYS A 120 21.29 -25.04 -16.46
CA LYS A 120 20.64 -26.33 -16.76
C LYS A 120 20.51 -27.22 -15.50
N ASN A 121 21.31 -26.98 -14.47
CA ASN A 121 21.46 -27.90 -13.35
C ASN A 121 20.44 -27.73 -12.21
N VAL A 122 19.60 -26.69 -12.24
CA VAL A 122 18.69 -26.38 -11.10
C VAL A 122 17.28 -26.97 -11.27
N LEU A 123 16.86 -27.36 -12.47
CA LEU A 123 15.47 -27.79 -12.73
C LEU A 123 15.31 -29.27 -13.09
N ASN A 124 16.40 -30.00 -13.35
CA ASN A 124 16.33 -31.40 -13.80
C ASN A 124 15.88 -32.42 -12.74
N ALA A 125 15.73 -32.03 -11.47
CA ALA A 125 15.31 -32.96 -10.41
C ALA A 125 13.81 -32.94 -10.10
N THR A 126 13.04 -31.91 -10.49
CA THR A 126 11.66 -31.76 -9.99
C THR A 126 10.61 -31.28 -11.01
N ASN A 127 10.96 -30.83 -12.22
CA ASN A 127 9.94 -30.48 -13.22
C ASN A 127 10.49 -30.49 -14.68
N PRO A 128 10.24 -31.53 -15.48
CA PRO A 128 10.78 -31.68 -16.84
C PRO A 128 10.09 -30.80 -17.90
N VAL A 129 9.24 -29.84 -17.52
CA VAL A 129 8.40 -29.07 -18.45
C VAL A 129 9.03 -27.74 -18.89
N PHE A 130 10.11 -27.29 -18.24
CA PHE A 130 10.78 -26.04 -18.59
C PHE A 130 12.12 -26.30 -19.28
N HIS A 131 12.13 -26.22 -20.61
CA HIS A 131 13.37 -26.09 -21.38
C HIS A 131 14.02 -24.74 -21.04
N VAL A 132 15.13 -24.75 -20.32
CA VAL A 132 15.94 -23.55 -20.06
C VAL A 132 16.95 -23.40 -21.20
N ASP A 133 16.78 -22.36 -22.03
CA ASP A 133 17.76 -22.01 -23.05
C ASP A 133 19.00 -21.34 -22.40
N LYS A 134 20.20 -21.66 -22.89
CA LYS A 134 21.47 -21.13 -22.33
C LYS A 134 21.57 -19.60 -22.44
N ASP A 135 20.79 -19.02 -23.34
CA ASP A 135 20.76 -17.59 -23.59
C ASP A 135 19.77 -16.83 -22.71
N GLU A 136 19.00 -17.52 -21.86
CA GLU A 136 18.08 -16.85 -20.95
C GLU A 136 18.83 -16.09 -19.86
N VAL A 137 18.40 -14.85 -19.66
CA VAL A 137 18.87 -13.99 -18.57
C VAL A 137 17.75 -13.88 -17.57
N TYR A 138 18.09 -13.94 -16.29
CA TYR A 138 17.17 -13.78 -15.18
C TYR A 138 17.55 -12.55 -14.39
N LEU A 139 16.55 -11.76 -14.01
CA LEU A 139 16.68 -10.70 -13.03
C LEU A 139 16.37 -11.28 -11.65
N ASN A 140 17.25 -11.02 -10.68
CA ASN A 140 17.12 -11.46 -9.30
C ASN A 140 16.99 -10.22 -8.42
N LEU A 141 15.83 -10.06 -7.79
CA LEU A 141 15.56 -8.98 -6.83
C LEU A 141 15.79 -9.52 -5.42
N VAL A 142 16.78 -9.00 -4.70
CA VAL A 142 17.06 -9.33 -3.29
C VAL A 142 16.29 -8.35 -2.41
N LEU A 143 15.29 -8.87 -1.71
CA LEU A 143 14.31 -8.14 -0.92
C LEU A 143 14.50 -8.46 0.57
N GLU A 144 14.07 -7.55 1.45
CA GLU A 144 13.89 -7.90 2.86
C GLU A 144 12.89 -9.08 2.99
N TYR A 145 13.17 -10.00 3.91
CA TYR A 145 12.28 -11.13 4.15
C TYR A 145 11.28 -10.82 5.26
N ILE A 146 10.01 -11.10 4.99
CA ILE A 146 8.92 -11.03 5.95
C ILE A 146 8.23 -12.40 5.99
N PRO A 147 8.03 -13.01 7.17
CA PRO A 147 7.75 -14.44 7.28
C PRO A 147 6.37 -14.87 6.80
N GLU A 148 5.35 -14.04 7.04
CA GLU A 148 3.96 -14.39 6.79
C GLU A 148 3.31 -13.50 5.74
N THR A 149 2.08 -13.88 5.37
CA THR A 149 1.20 -13.06 4.52
C THR A 149 -0.16 -12.94 5.18
N VAL A 150 -0.87 -11.86 4.89
CA VAL A 150 -2.27 -11.70 5.33
C VAL A 150 -3.12 -12.89 4.87
N TYR A 151 -2.87 -13.43 3.67
CA TYR A 151 -3.54 -14.64 3.19
C TYR A 151 -3.37 -15.84 4.12
N LYS A 152 -2.12 -16.15 4.52
CA LYS A 152 -1.82 -17.28 5.41
C LYS A 152 -2.45 -17.11 6.78
N VAL A 153 -2.41 -15.90 7.34
CA VAL A 153 -3.05 -15.57 8.62
C VAL A 153 -4.57 -15.71 8.52
N ALA A 154 -5.21 -15.11 7.51
CA ALA A 154 -6.65 -15.24 7.31
C ALA A 154 -7.08 -16.70 7.14
N ARG A 155 -6.31 -17.49 6.39
CA ARG A 155 -6.54 -18.93 6.22
C ARG A 155 -6.40 -19.70 7.53
N HIS A 156 -5.46 -19.34 8.40
CA HIS A 156 -5.31 -19.96 9.72
C HIS A 156 -6.57 -19.75 10.58
N TYR A 157 -7.02 -18.50 10.72
CA TYR A 157 -8.25 -18.18 11.45
C TYR A 157 -9.48 -18.87 10.86
N SER A 158 -9.63 -18.84 9.53
CA SER A 158 -10.73 -19.50 8.81
C SER A 158 -10.77 -21.02 9.07
N LYS A 159 -9.63 -21.72 8.99
CA LYS A 159 -9.52 -23.16 9.31
C LYS A 159 -9.85 -23.47 10.77
N SER A 160 -9.46 -22.58 11.69
CA SER A 160 -9.78 -22.68 13.11
C SER A 160 -11.20 -22.23 13.45
N LYS A 161 -12.03 -21.89 12.45
CA LYS A 161 -13.41 -21.35 12.60
C LYS A 161 -13.46 -20.10 13.49
N GLN A 162 -12.38 -19.33 13.52
CA GLN A 162 -12.27 -18.08 14.25
C GLN A 162 -12.26 -16.89 13.29
N THR A 163 -12.58 -15.71 13.82
CA THR A 163 -12.40 -14.44 13.12
C THR A 163 -11.08 -13.82 13.52
N ILE A 164 -10.44 -13.12 12.57
CA ILE A 164 -9.28 -12.29 12.90
C ILE A 164 -9.75 -11.20 13.88
N PRO A 165 -9.04 -10.97 15.00
CA PRO A 165 -9.33 -9.85 15.89
C PRO A 165 -9.39 -8.52 15.16
N ILE A 166 -10.40 -7.70 15.47
CA ILE A 166 -10.62 -6.39 14.84
C ILE A 166 -9.39 -5.48 14.97
N SER A 167 -8.68 -5.53 16.10
CA SER A 167 -7.45 -4.75 16.32
C SER A 167 -6.37 -5.05 15.28
N PHE A 168 -6.19 -6.32 14.89
CA PHE A 168 -5.29 -6.69 13.80
C PHE A 168 -5.80 -6.22 12.43
N ILE A 169 -7.11 -6.32 12.16
CA ILE A 169 -7.69 -5.81 10.90
C ILE A 169 -7.45 -4.30 10.78
N LYS A 170 -7.68 -3.54 11.85
CA LYS A 170 -7.36 -2.09 11.91
C LYS A 170 -5.89 -1.86 11.59
N LEU A 171 -5.00 -2.57 12.27
CA LEU A 171 -3.55 -2.42 12.12
C LEU A 171 -3.07 -2.71 10.68
N TYR A 172 -3.55 -3.79 10.08
CA TYR A 172 -3.12 -4.21 8.74
C TYR A 172 -3.68 -3.28 7.67
N MET A 173 -4.96 -2.92 7.76
CA MET A 173 -5.59 -2.07 6.76
C MET A 173 -5.05 -0.64 6.82
N TYR A 174 -4.75 -0.10 8.01
CA TYR A 174 -4.11 1.21 8.13
C TYR A 174 -2.75 1.26 7.41
N GLN A 175 -1.89 0.27 7.67
CA GLN A 175 -0.58 0.17 7.03
C GLN A 175 -0.67 -0.06 5.51
N LEU A 176 -1.67 -0.83 5.04
CA LEU A 176 -1.95 -0.96 3.61
C LEU A 176 -2.34 0.39 3.00
N PHE A 177 -3.31 1.10 3.57
CA PHE A 177 -3.71 2.41 3.06
C PHE A 177 -2.56 3.42 3.06
N ARG A 178 -1.71 3.40 4.09
CA ARG A 178 -0.51 4.25 4.12
C ARG A 178 0.48 3.90 2.99
N SER A 179 0.72 2.61 2.73
CA SER A 179 1.54 2.18 1.58
C SER A 179 0.93 2.60 0.23
N LEU A 180 -0.40 2.54 0.08
CA LEU A 180 -1.11 2.96 -1.12
C LEU A 180 -1.03 4.48 -1.31
N ALA A 181 -1.21 5.26 -0.24
CA ALA A 181 -1.05 6.71 -0.27
C ALA A 181 0.32 7.10 -0.83
N PHE A 182 1.38 6.47 -0.31
CA PHE A 182 2.74 6.71 -0.75
C PHE A 182 2.92 6.42 -2.25
N ILE A 183 2.58 5.22 -2.73
CA ILE A 183 2.79 4.89 -4.16
C ILE A 183 1.89 5.69 -5.10
N HIS A 184 0.65 6.00 -4.69
CA HIS A 184 -0.29 6.80 -5.48
C HIS A 184 0.20 8.24 -5.63
N SER A 185 0.86 8.80 -4.60
CA SER A 185 1.48 10.13 -4.69
C SER A 185 2.62 10.23 -5.72
N LEU A 186 3.19 9.07 -6.08
CA LEU A 186 4.22 8.95 -7.12
C LEU A 186 3.63 8.60 -8.50
N GLY A 187 2.29 8.61 -8.64
CA GLY A 187 1.59 8.20 -9.86
C GLY A 187 1.60 6.69 -10.13
N ILE A 188 2.05 5.87 -9.18
CA ILE A 188 2.20 4.43 -9.33
C ILE A 188 0.94 3.73 -8.83
N CYS A 189 0.31 2.93 -9.70
CA CYS A 189 -0.76 2.01 -9.33
C CYS A 189 -0.19 0.59 -9.20
N HIS A 190 -0.54 -0.12 -8.13
CA HIS A 190 -0.05 -1.47 -7.85
C HIS A 190 -0.68 -2.51 -8.79
N ARG A 191 -2.00 -2.41 -9.01
CA ARG A 191 -2.80 -3.24 -9.95
C ARG A 191 -2.91 -4.73 -9.62
N ASP A 192 -2.47 -5.14 -8.44
CA ASP A 192 -2.64 -6.53 -7.94
C ASP A 192 -2.64 -6.59 -6.40
N ILE A 193 -3.39 -5.68 -5.76
CA ILE A 193 -3.61 -5.70 -4.31
C ILE A 193 -4.48 -6.90 -3.95
N LYS A 194 -3.97 -7.76 -3.06
CA LYS A 194 -4.62 -8.99 -2.58
C LYS A 194 -3.89 -9.52 -1.34
N PRO A 195 -4.52 -10.34 -0.49
CA PRO A 195 -3.92 -10.83 0.76
C PRO A 195 -2.58 -11.54 0.60
N GLN A 196 -2.29 -12.15 -0.56
CA GLN A 196 -1.01 -12.81 -0.82
C GLN A 196 0.15 -11.83 -1.02
N ASN A 197 -0.14 -10.60 -1.46
CA ASN A 197 0.86 -9.55 -1.72
C ASN A 197 1.03 -8.60 -0.52
N LEU A 198 0.42 -8.95 0.61
CA LEU A 198 0.54 -8.23 1.88
C LEU A 198 1.34 -9.10 2.83
N LEU A 199 2.64 -8.81 2.92
CA LEU A 199 3.54 -9.50 3.84
C LEU A 199 3.29 -9.01 5.26
N LEU A 200 3.42 -9.92 6.22
CA LEU A 200 3.14 -9.65 7.62
C LEU A 200 4.22 -10.25 8.52
N ASP A 201 4.64 -9.48 9.51
CA ASP A 201 5.30 -9.99 10.70
C ASP A 201 4.28 -10.02 11.86
N PRO A 202 3.76 -11.21 12.24
CA PRO A 202 2.74 -11.32 13.28
C PRO A 202 3.23 -10.90 14.67
N GLU A 203 4.55 -10.94 14.91
CA GLU A 203 5.14 -10.66 16.22
C GLU A 203 5.16 -9.16 16.50
N THR A 204 5.50 -8.37 15.47
CA THR A 204 5.62 -6.91 15.52
C THR A 204 4.38 -6.18 14.97
N GLY A 205 3.50 -6.90 14.28
CA GLY A 205 2.33 -6.33 13.62
C GLY A 205 2.64 -5.51 12.36
N ILE A 206 3.89 -5.54 11.87
CA ILE A 206 4.32 -4.81 10.68
C ILE A 206 3.73 -5.46 9.43
N LEU A 207 3.07 -4.65 8.60
CA LEU A 207 2.63 -5.02 7.26
C LEU A 207 3.48 -4.33 6.20
N LYS A 208 3.88 -5.09 5.18
CA LYS A 208 4.59 -4.59 3.99
C LYS A 208 3.95 -5.05 2.69
N LEU A 209 3.67 -4.10 1.81
CA LEU A 209 3.23 -4.36 0.45
C LEU A 209 4.40 -4.91 -0.40
N CYS A 210 4.15 -5.98 -1.17
CA CYS A 210 5.13 -6.59 -2.06
C CYS A 210 4.55 -6.88 -3.46
N ASP A 211 5.42 -7.39 -4.35
CA ASP A 211 5.08 -7.81 -5.73
C ASP A 211 4.62 -6.67 -6.67
N PHE A 212 5.57 -5.82 -7.05
CA PHE A 212 5.36 -4.73 -8.00
C PHE A 212 5.43 -5.18 -9.47
N GLY A 213 5.36 -6.50 -9.74
CA GLY A 213 5.39 -7.06 -11.10
C GLY A 213 4.24 -6.57 -11.99
N SER A 214 3.10 -6.26 -11.37
CA SER A 214 1.93 -5.69 -12.05
C SER A 214 1.89 -4.16 -12.05
N ALA A 215 2.72 -3.50 -11.25
CA ALA A 215 2.63 -2.07 -11.03
C ALA A 215 2.94 -1.26 -12.30
N LYS A 216 2.37 -0.06 -12.42
CA LYS A 216 2.63 0.87 -13.53
C LYS A 216 2.44 2.31 -13.06
N HIS A 217 3.26 3.22 -13.58
CA HIS A 217 2.99 4.65 -13.51
C HIS A 217 1.84 4.98 -14.47
N LEU A 218 0.70 5.44 -13.95
CA LEU A 218 -0.45 5.78 -14.77
C LEU A 218 -0.34 7.22 -15.25
N VAL A 219 -0.39 7.42 -16.56
CA VAL A 219 -0.36 8.74 -17.19
C VAL A 219 -1.74 9.00 -17.78
N LYS A 220 -2.33 10.15 -17.44
CA LYS A 220 -3.65 10.54 -17.95
C LYS A 220 -3.60 10.62 -19.48
N GLY A 221 -4.56 9.96 -20.15
CA GLY A 221 -4.63 9.90 -21.62
C GLY A 221 -3.89 8.72 -22.23
N GLU A 222 -3.01 8.02 -21.50
CA GLU A 222 -2.39 6.80 -21.99
C GLU A 222 -3.24 5.56 -21.66
N PRO A 223 -3.52 4.68 -22.65
CA PRO A 223 -4.31 3.49 -22.40
C PRO A 223 -3.53 2.44 -21.59
N ASN A 224 -4.28 1.65 -20.82
CA ASN A 224 -3.77 0.60 -19.96
C ASN A 224 -4.52 -0.71 -20.20
N VAL A 225 -3.84 -1.83 -19.98
CA VAL A 225 -4.47 -3.16 -20.08
C VAL A 225 -5.53 -3.30 -18.98
N SER A 226 -6.77 -3.62 -19.38
CA SER A 226 -7.92 -3.81 -18.48
C SER A 226 -7.92 -5.18 -17.79
N TYR A 227 -7.45 -6.23 -18.47
CA TYR A 227 -7.31 -7.58 -17.90
C TYR A 227 -6.09 -7.69 -16.97
N ILE A 228 -6.16 -6.94 -15.86
CA ILE A 228 -5.17 -6.87 -14.79
C ILE A 228 -5.87 -7.15 -13.44
N CYS A 229 -5.09 -7.23 -12.35
CA CYS A 229 -5.55 -7.60 -11.02
C CYS A 229 -6.05 -9.05 -10.91
N SER A 230 -5.86 -9.63 -9.74
CA SER A 230 -6.41 -10.94 -9.39
C SER A 230 -7.93 -10.86 -9.23
N ARG A 231 -8.64 -11.84 -9.78
CA ARG A 231 -10.08 -11.77 -10.09
C ARG A 231 -10.96 -11.26 -8.93
N TYR A 232 -10.85 -11.85 -7.74
CA TYR A 232 -11.69 -11.51 -6.58
C TYR A 232 -11.50 -10.07 -6.07
N TYR A 233 -10.39 -9.44 -6.42
CA TYR A 233 -10.03 -8.08 -5.99
C TYR A 233 -10.11 -7.08 -7.15
N ARG A 234 -10.59 -7.51 -8.34
CA ARG A 234 -10.64 -6.69 -9.54
C ARG A 234 -11.80 -5.69 -9.45
N ALA A 235 -11.48 -4.42 -9.69
CA ALA A 235 -12.46 -3.34 -9.73
C ALA A 235 -13.44 -3.48 -10.91
N PRO A 236 -14.72 -3.06 -10.76
CA PRO A 236 -15.74 -3.29 -11.77
C PRO A 236 -15.42 -2.61 -13.11
N GLU A 237 -14.81 -1.42 -13.12
CA GLU A 237 -14.36 -0.74 -14.34
C GLU A 237 -13.38 -1.58 -15.17
N LEU A 238 -12.52 -2.38 -14.54
CA LEU A 238 -11.64 -3.31 -15.25
C LEU A 238 -12.41 -4.48 -15.85
N ILE A 239 -13.49 -4.93 -15.20
CA ILE A 239 -14.39 -5.96 -15.73
C ILE A 239 -15.18 -5.42 -16.93
N PHE A 240 -15.59 -4.15 -16.87
CA PHE A 240 -16.17 -3.41 -17.99
C PHE A 240 -15.16 -3.07 -19.10
N GLY A 241 -13.87 -3.40 -18.92
CA GLY A 241 -12.86 -3.25 -19.95
C GLY A 241 -12.26 -1.84 -20.08
N ALA A 242 -12.40 -1.00 -19.06
CA ALA A 242 -11.81 0.35 -19.05
C ALA A 242 -10.29 0.30 -19.24
N ILE A 243 -9.77 1.26 -20.02
CA ILE A 243 -8.32 1.39 -20.32
C ILE A 243 -7.72 2.68 -19.74
N ASP A 244 -8.57 3.59 -19.29
CA ASP A 244 -8.28 4.91 -18.72
C ASP A 244 -8.51 4.96 -17.20
N TYR A 245 -8.52 3.79 -16.55
CA TYR A 245 -8.66 3.68 -15.10
C TYR A 245 -7.53 4.38 -14.33
N THR A 246 -7.80 4.71 -13.07
CA THR A 246 -6.87 5.41 -12.19
C THR A 246 -6.35 4.50 -11.08
N THR A 247 -5.54 5.06 -10.16
CA THR A 247 -5.09 4.36 -8.94
C THR A 247 -6.23 3.90 -8.03
N LYS A 248 -7.47 4.38 -8.26
CA LYS A 248 -8.68 3.98 -7.51
C LYS A 248 -9.07 2.51 -7.66
N ILE A 249 -8.49 1.78 -8.63
CA ILE A 249 -8.64 0.32 -8.68
C ILE A 249 -7.97 -0.36 -7.47
N ASP A 250 -6.85 0.18 -6.95
CA ASP A 250 -6.18 -0.38 -5.76
C ASP A 250 -7.02 -0.14 -4.50
N VAL A 251 -7.76 0.97 -4.45
CA VAL A 251 -8.68 1.29 -3.35
C VAL A 251 -9.83 0.29 -3.30
N TRP A 252 -10.41 -0.05 -4.45
CA TRP A 252 -11.41 -1.11 -4.54
C TRP A 252 -10.84 -2.45 -4.04
N SER A 253 -9.66 -2.83 -4.54
CA SER A 253 -8.99 -4.06 -4.11
C SER A 253 -8.73 -4.09 -2.60
N ALA A 254 -8.33 -2.96 -2.00
CA ALA A 254 -8.18 -2.83 -0.55
C ALA A 254 -9.52 -2.96 0.20
N GLY A 255 -10.62 -2.43 -0.37
CA GLY A 255 -11.98 -2.67 0.12
C GLY A 255 -12.36 -4.15 0.12
N CYS A 256 -12.03 -4.88 -0.95
CA CYS A 256 -12.21 -6.34 -1.01
C CYS A 256 -11.39 -7.06 0.06
N VAL A 257 -10.13 -6.65 0.30
CA VAL A 257 -9.29 -7.21 1.37
C VAL A 257 -9.92 -6.96 2.74
N LEU A 258 -10.34 -5.72 3.04
CA LEU A 258 -11.00 -5.40 4.31
C LEU A 258 -12.25 -6.26 4.51
N ALA A 259 -13.12 -6.34 3.51
CA ALA A 259 -14.33 -7.16 3.57
C ALA A 259 -14.02 -8.64 3.78
N GLU A 260 -13.00 -9.18 3.09
CA GLU A 260 -12.55 -10.57 3.25
C GLU A 260 -12.07 -10.86 4.67
N LEU A 261 -11.29 -9.96 5.28
CA LEU A 261 -10.83 -10.12 6.66
C LEU A 261 -11.99 -10.10 7.67
N LEU A 262 -13.02 -9.29 7.42
CA LEU A 262 -14.23 -9.23 8.26
C LEU A 262 -15.13 -10.46 8.08
N LEU A 263 -15.24 -11.01 6.87
CA LEU A 263 -16.08 -12.17 6.55
C LEU A 263 -15.39 -13.51 6.88
N GLY A 264 -14.07 -13.57 6.77
CA GLY A 264 -13.26 -14.80 6.79
C GLY A 264 -13.21 -15.54 5.45
N GLN A 265 -13.73 -14.93 4.38
CA GLN A 265 -13.75 -15.45 3.01
C GLN A 265 -13.89 -14.28 2.01
N PRO A 266 -13.47 -14.43 0.74
CA PRO A 266 -13.61 -13.39 -0.27
C PRO A 266 -15.07 -12.93 -0.42
N ILE A 267 -15.29 -11.60 -0.48
CA ILE A 267 -16.63 -11.03 -0.63
C ILE A 267 -17.23 -11.25 -2.02
N PHE A 268 -16.38 -11.30 -3.06
CA PHE A 268 -16.81 -11.47 -4.46
C PHE A 268 -16.09 -12.64 -5.14
N PRO A 269 -16.48 -13.90 -4.89
CA PRO A 269 -15.81 -15.08 -5.41
C PRO A 269 -16.34 -15.53 -6.79
N GLY A 270 -16.09 -14.77 -7.86
CA GLY A 270 -16.54 -15.13 -9.22
C GLY A 270 -15.60 -16.10 -9.96
N ASP A 271 -16.14 -17.05 -10.72
CA ASP A 271 -15.33 -18.01 -11.50
C ASP A 271 -14.83 -17.44 -12.84
N SER A 272 -15.61 -16.57 -13.46
CA SER A 272 -15.28 -15.82 -14.68
C SER A 272 -15.33 -14.29 -14.45
N GLY A 273 -15.00 -13.49 -15.48
CA GLY A 273 -15.19 -12.03 -15.41
C GLY A 273 -16.65 -11.63 -15.25
N VAL A 274 -17.56 -12.37 -15.88
CA VAL A 274 -19.01 -12.15 -15.78
C VAL A 274 -19.52 -12.55 -14.39
N ASP A 275 -19.12 -13.73 -13.89
CA ASP A 275 -19.52 -14.17 -12.53
C ASP A 275 -19.00 -13.22 -11.46
N GLN A 276 -17.80 -12.67 -11.64
CA GLN A 276 -17.26 -11.65 -10.75
C GLN A 276 -18.18 -10.42 -10.67
N LEU A 277 -18.69 -9.95 -11.82
CA LEU A 277 -19.64 -8.84 -11.84
C LEU A 277 -20.98 -9.22 -11.19
N VAL A 278 -21.46 -10.45 -11.38
CA VAL A 278 -22.66 -10.97 -10.74
C VAL A 278 -22.52 -10.95 -9.21
N GLU A 279 -21.39 -11.40 -8.66
CA GLU A 279 -21.13 -11.35 -7.22
C GLU A 279 -21.13 -9.91 -6.67
N ILE A 280 -20.57 -8.95 -7.43
CA ILE A 280 -20.62 -7.53 -7.06
C ILE A 280 -22.06 -7.01 -7.04
N ILE A 281 -22.85 -7.30 -8.08
CA ILE A 281 -24.24 -6.87 -8.21
C ILE A 281 -25.12 -7.45 -7.09
N LYS A 282 -24.88 -8.69 -6.64
CA LYS A 282 -25.60 -9.29 -5.51
C LYS A 282 -25.49 -8.48 -4.22
N VAL A 283 -24.39 -7.74 -4.05
CA VAL A 283 -24.12 -6.91 -2.87
C VAL A 283 -24.50 -5.45 -3.12
N LEU A 284 -23.95 -4.84 -4.17
CA LEU A 284 -24.12 -3.41 -4.46
C LEU A 284 -25.42 -3.08 -5.20
N GLY A 285 -26.12 -4.09 -5.69
CA GLY A 285 -27.25 -3.91 -6.61
C GLY A 285 -26.76 -3.63 -8.04
N THR A 286 -27.71 -3.48 -8.95
CA THR A 286 -27.41 -3.20 -10.36
C THR A 286 -26.86 -1.78 -10.51
N PRO A 287 -25.69 -1.58 -11.16
CA PRO A 287 -25.14 -0.25 -11.34
C PRO A 287 -26.07 0.62 -12.18
N THR A 288 -26.20 1.89 -11.80
CA THR A 288 -26.98 2.86 -12.58
C THR A 288 -26.28 3.18 -13.90
N ARG A 289 -27.01 3.78 -14.84
CA ARG A 289 -26.44 4.19 -16.14
C ARG A 289 -25.26 5.16 -15.97
N ASP A 290 -25.35 6.09 -15.02
CA ASP A 290 -24.28 7.04 -14.75
C ASP A 290 -23.07 6.36 -14.10
N GLN A 291 -23.28 5.41 -13.19
CA GLN A 291 -22.20 4.59 -12.64
C GLN A 291 -21.48 3.78 -13.74
N ILE A 292 -22.21 3.18 -14.67
CA ILE A 292 -21.62 2.47 -15.82
C ILE A 292 -20.79 3.45 -16.67
N ARG A 293 -21.32 4.64 -16.96
CA ARG A 293 -20.60 5.67 -17.74
C ARG A 293 -19.30 6.11 -17.05
N GLU A 294 -19.33 6.30 -15.73
CA GLU A 294 -18.14 6.64 -14.93
C GLU A 294 -17.10 5.51 -14.87
N MET A 295 -17.54 4.25 -14.97
CA MET A 295 -16.65 3.09 -15.01
C MET A 295 -16.03 2.86 -16.39
N ASN A 296 -16.84 2.91 -17.44
CA ASN A 296 -16.38 2.84 -18.82
C ASN A 296 -17.40 3.53 -19.75
N PRO A 297 -17.11 4.73 -20.28
CA PRO A 297 -18.04 5.45 -21.13
C PRO A 297 -18.28 4.77 -22.49
N ASN A 298 -17.37 3.90 -22.92
CA ASN A 298 -17.47 3.15 -24.18
C ASN A 298 -18.25 1.84 -24.04
N TYR A 299 -18.74 1.51 -22.85
CA TYR A 299 -19.52 0.29 -22.64
C TYR A 299 -20.95 0.47 -23.15
N THR A 300 -21.25 -0.13 -24.30
CA THR A 300 -22.53 0.01 -25.01
C THR A 300 -23.47 -1.18 -24.85
N GLU A 301 -23.03 -2.26 -24.18
CA GLU A 301 -23.75 -3.53 -24.12
C GLU A 301 -24.27 -3.86 -22.72
N PHE A 302 -25.17 -4.86 -22.64
CA PHE A 302 -25.82 -5.44 -21.45
C PHE A 302 -26.94 -4.65 -20.77
N LYS A 303 -28.14 -5.24 -20.81
CA LYS A 303 -29.19 -5.02 -19.80
C LYS A 303 -28.96 -5.99 -18.65
N PHE A 304 -28.63 -5.46 -17.49
CA PHE A 304 -28.62 -6.25 -16.27
C PHE A 304 -30.05 -6.40 -15.73
N PRO A 305 -30.41 -7.55 -15.15
CA PRO A 305 -31.59 -7.63 -14.28
C PRO A 305 -31.49 -6.55 -13.20
N GLN A 306 -32.62 -5.95 -12.83
CA GLN A 306 -32.64 -4.94 -11.77
C GLN A 306 -32.63 -5.64 -10.40
N ILE A 307 -31.49 -5.57 -9.71
CA ILE A 307 -31.24 -6.14 -8.39
C ILE A 307 -31.04 -4.99 -7.41
N LYS A 308 -31.77 -5.02 -6.30
CA LYS A 308 -31.59 -4.03 -5.22
C LYS A 308 -30.33 -4.34 -4.43
N SER A 309 -29.63 -3.29 -4.00
CA SER A 309 -28.49 -3.42 -3.10
C SER A 309 -28.85 -4.15 -1.81
N HIS A 310 -27.94 -4.99 -1.33
CA HIS A 310 -28.07 -5.62 -0.03
C HIS A 310 -27.53 -4.67 1.06
N PRO A 311 -28.27 -4.42 2.16
CA PRO A 311 -27.74 -3.60 3.25
C PRO A 311 -26.45 -4.18 3.82
N TRP A 312 -25.41 -3.36 3.99
CA TRP A 312 -24.10 -3.81 4.49
C TRP A 312 -24.19 -4.56 5.83
N GLN A 313 -25.12 -4.17 6.70
CA GLN A 313 -25.39 -4.83 7.99
C GLN A 313 -25.83 -6.29 7.85
N LYS A 314 -26.39 -6.67 6.69
CA LYS A 314 -26.79 -8.05 6.38
C LYS A 314 -25.72 -8.83 5.60
N VAL A 315 -24.75 -8.14 5.01
CA VAL A 315 -23.59 -8.76 4.36
C VAL A 315 -22.62 -9.32 5.40
N PHE A 316 -22.38 -8.57 6.46
CA PHE A 316 -21.46 -8.93 7.52
C PHE A 316 -22.13 -9.64 8.71
N ARG A 317 -21.31 -10.19 9.60
CA ARG A 317 -21.78 -10.84 10.83
C ARG A 317 -22.32 -9.79 11.79
N ALA A 318 -23.28 -10.17 12.65
CA ALA A 318 -23.93 -9.24 13.59
C ALA A 318 -22.98 -8.50 14.54
N ARG A 319 -21.78 -9.04 14.81
CA ARG A 319 -20.76 -8.42 15.69
C ARG A 319 -19.74 -7.57 14.94
N THR A 320 -19.88 -7.40 13.63
CA THR A 320 -18.96 -6.54 12.85
C THR A 320 -19.17 -5.08 13.24
N PRO A 321 -18.10 -4.32 13.58
CA PRO A 321 -18.21 -2.91 13.95
C PRO A 321 -18.85 -2.06 12.85
N HIS A 322 -19.66 -1.08 13.23
CA HIS A 322 -20.37 -0.22 12.28
C HIS A 322 -19.40 0.58 11.40
N GLU A 323 -18.35 1.13 11.99
CA GLU A 323 -17.31 1.91 11.33
C GLU A 323 -16.54 1.07 10.30
N ALA A 324 -16.43 -0.25 10.52
CA ALA A 324 -15.81 -1.16 9.56
C ALA A 324 -16.69 -1.31 8.31
N MET A 325 -18.01 -1.45 8.50
CA MET A 325 -18.98 -1.55 7.41
C MET A 325 -19.07 -0.24 6.62
N GLU A 326 -19.07 0.91 7.31
CA GLU A 326 -19.02 2.23 6.68
C GLU A 326 -17.76 2.39 5.82
N LEU A 327 -16.59 2.00 6.35
CA LEU A 327 -15.34 2.07 5.59
C LEU A 327 -15.41 1.17 4.35
N VAL A 328 -15.92 -0.06 4.45
CA VAL A 328 -16.10 -0.93 3.28
C VAL A 328 -17.01 -0.26 2.24
N ALA A 329 -18.14 0.31 2.67
CA ALA A 329 -19.08 0.96 1.76
C ALA A 329 -18.42 2.09 0.95
N ARG A 330 -17.60 2.91 1.60
CA ARG A 330 -16.91 4.06 0.97
C ARG A 330 -15.71 3.66 0.09
N LEU A 331 -15.27 2.40 0.16
CA LEU A 331 -14.21 1.83 -0.68
C LEU A 331 -14.80 1.07 -1.88
N LEU A 332 -15.89 0.33 -1.67
CA LEU A 332 -16.57 -0.51 -2.65
C LEU A 332 -17.69 0.25 -3.36
N GLU A 333 -17.31 1.34 -4.02
CA GLU A 333 -18.20 2.17 -4.85
C GLU A 333 -18.01 1.87 -6.33
N TYR A 334 -19.11 1.86 -7.11
CA TYR A 334 -19.03 1.70 -8.57
C TYR A 334 -18.28 2.86 -9.21
N THR A 335 -18.70 4.09 -8.94
CA THR A 335 -18.07 5.31 -9.48
C THR A 335 -16.66 5.47 -8.90
N PRO A 336 -15.59 5.32 -9.71
CA PRO A 336 -14.23 5.27 -9.18
C PRO A 336 -13.79 6.54 -8.44
N SER A 337 -14.28 7.71 -8.89
CA SER A 337 -13.98 9.02 -8.31
C SER A 337 -14.58 9.23 -6.91
N LEU A 338 -15.66 8.50 -6.56
CA LEU A 338 -16.31 8.58 -5.24
C LEU A 338 -15.64 7.69 -4.20
N ARG A 339 -14.78 6.75 -4.61
CA ARG A 339 -14.03 5.93 -3.65
C ARG A 339 -13.10 6.81 -2.82
N MET A 340 -13.08 6.57 -1.53
CA MET A 340 -12.19 7.23 -0.58
C MET A 340 -10.72 7.15 -1.04
N THR A 341 -9.94 8.21 -0.86
CA THR A 341 -8.47 8.14 -1.05
C THR A 341 -7.82 7.32 0.06
N PRO A 342 -6.59 6.78 -0.14
CA PRO A 342 -5.94 6.03 0.92
C PRO A 342 -5.66 6.84 2.20
N LEU A 343 -5.32 8.13 2.12
CA LEU A 343 -5.13 8.94 3.33
C LEU A 343 -6.44 9.30 4.04
N GLU A 344 -7.53 9.56 3.30
CA GLU A 344 -8.86 9.68 3.91
C GLU A 344 -9.25 8.38 4.63
N ALA A 345 -8.91 7.22 4.05
CA ALA A 345 -9.12 5.94 4.70
C ALA A 345 -8.29 5.83 5.99
N CYS A 346 -7.01 6.21 6.01
CA CYS A 346 -6.20 6.26 7.25
C CYS A 346 -6.84 7.17 8.33
N ALA A 347 -7.46 8.28 7.93
CA ALA A 347 -8.14 9.20 8.84
C ALA A 347 -9.50 8.70 9.35
N HIS A 348 -10.05 7.64 8.75
CA HIS A 348 -11.37 7.10 9.09
C HIS A 348 -11.52 6.71 10.57
N SER A 349 -12.75 6.83 11.09
CA SER A 349 -13.13 6.54 12.49
C SER A 349 -12.80 5.09 12.91
N PHE A 350 -12.87 4.15 11.96
CA PHE A 350 -12.47 2.75 12.18
C PHE A 350 -11.05 2.61 12.77
N PHE A 351 -10.13 3.52 12.43
CA PHE A 351 -8.75 3.50 12.91
C PHE A 351 -8.50 4.35 14.16
N LYS A 352 -9.55 4.92 14.78
CA LYS A 352 -9.41 5.80 15.96
C LYS A 352 -8.66 5.12 17.11
N GLU A 353 -8.97 3.87 17.40
CA GLU A 353 -8.31 3.08 18.47
C GLU A 353 -6.77 3.04 18.31
N LEU A 354 -6.25 2.99 17.08
CA LEU A 354 -4.80 2.99 16.84
C LEU A 354 -4.14 4.29 17.30
N ARG A 355 -4.89 5.40 17.29
CA ARG A 355 -4.46 6.76 17.67
C ARG A 355 -4.67 7.06 19.14
N GLU A 356 -5.16 6.12 19.94
CA GLU A 356 -5.33 6.31 21.38
C GLU A 356 -4.00 6.07 22.10
N GLN A 357 -3.68 6.95 23.06
CA GLN A 357 -2.43 6.86 23.81
C GLN A 357 -2.43 5.59 24.64
N GLY A 358 -1.37 4.78 24.51
CA GLY A 358 -1.23 3.53 25.26
C GLY A 358 -1.89 2.31 24.60
N THR A 359 -2.47 2.43 23.41
CA THR A 359 -2.91 1.27 22.62
C THR A 359 -1.74 0.33 22.34
N ARG A 360 -1.97 -0.97 22.53
CA ARG A 360 -0.97 -2.04 22.38
C ARG A 360 -1.51 -3.17 21.52
N LEU A 361 -0.61 -3.98 20.99
CA LEU A 361 -0.96 -5.23 20.33
C LEU A 361 -1.59 -6.21 21.35
N PRO A 362 -2.40 -7.19 20.89
CA PRO A 362 -2.98 -8.21 21.77
C PRO A 362 -1.97 -9.02 22.59
N ASN A 363 -0.71 -9.09 22.13
CA ASN A 363 0.39 -9.74 22.84
C ASN A 363 1.09 -8.82 23.89
N GLY A 364 0.55 -7.62 24.13
CA GLY A 364 1.08 -6.64 25.07
C GLY A 364 2.21 -5.76 24.53
N ARG A 365 2.71 -6.01 23.31
CA ARG A 365 3.77 -5.20 22.70
C ARG A 365 3.24 -3.86 22.19
N GLU A 366 4.15 -2.92 21.96
CA GLU A 366 3.84 -1.65 21.32
C GLU A 366 3.37 -1.84 19.87
N LEU A 367 2.57 -0.90 19.39
CA LEU A 367 2.23 -0.82 17.98
C LEU A 367 3.49 -0.52 17.15
N PRO A 368 3.59 -1.01 15.90
CA PRO A 368 4.67 -0.59 15.00
C PRO A 368 4.58 0.92 14.69
N PRO A 369 5.60 1.53 14.05
CA PRO A 369 5.54 2.94 13.68
C PRO A 369 4.36 3.23 12.74
N LEU A 370 3.30 3.87 13.27
CA LEU A 370 2.09 4.22 12.51
C LEU A 370 2.06 5.70 12.12
N PHE A 371 2.59 6.59 12.96
CA PHE A 371 2.43 8.05 12.85
C PHE A 371 3.71 8.79 12.42
N ASN A 372 4.76 8.06 12.06
CA ASN A 372 6.02 8.58 11.53
C ASN A 372 5.89 8.98 10.05
N PHE A 373 4.88 9.79 9.72
CA PHE A 373 4.68 10.30 8.36
C PHE A 373 5.86 11.19 7.95
N THR A 374 6.39 10.95 6.76
CA THR A 374 7.42 11.82 6.17
C THR A 374 6.82 13.14 5.70
N ASP A 375 7.65 14.18 5.52
CA ASP A 375 7.19 15.45 4.92
C ASP A 375 6.56 15.24 3.54
N HIS A 376 7.01 14.23 2.79
CA HIS A 376 6.39 13.85 1.53
C HIS A 376 4.97 13.35 1.71
N GLU A 377 4.75 12.41 2.65
CA GLU A 377 3.42 11.89 2.95
C GLU A 377 2.46 12.98 3.45
N LEU A 378 2.94 13.89 4.31
CA LEU A 378 2.14 14.99 4.87
C LEU A 378 1.74 16.05 3.84
N ARG A 379 2.44 16.12 2.69
CA ARG A 379 2.08 17.00 1.56
C ARG A 379 1.00 16.41 0.65
N ILE A 380 0.71 15.11 0.73
CA ILE A 380 -0.27 14.45 -0.15
C ILE A 380 -1.67 15.05 0.05
N GLN A 381 -2.12 15.15 1.32
CA GLN A 381 -3.39 15.78 1.70
C GLN A 381 -3.26 16.51 3.05
N PRO A 382 -2.71 17.75 3.06
CA PRO A 382 -2.36 18.45 4.29
C PRO A 382 -3.52 18.69 5.27
N SER A 383 -4.75 18.80 4.76
CA SER A 383 -5.96 18.98 5.57
C SER A 383 -6.26 17.81 6.51
N LEU A 384 -5.66 16.63 6.29
CA LEU A 384 -5.85 15.44 7.12
C LEU A 384 -4.80 15.31 8.22
N ASN A 385 -3.73 16.11 8.22
CA ASN A 385 -2.57 15.92 9.11
C ASN A 385 -2.95 15.96 10.60
N SER A 386 -3.89 16.83 10.99
CA SER A 386 -4.38 16.94 12.38
C SER A 386 -5.21 15.74 12.84
N GLN A 387 -5.75 14.95 11.90
CA GLN A 387 -6.48 13.71 12.19
C GLN A 387 -5.55 12.48 12.16
N LEU A 388 -4.52 12.52 11.31
CA LEU A 388 -3.57 11.42 11.12
C LEU A 388 -2.53 11.34 12.23
N ILE A 389 -2.05 12.49 12.73
CA ILE A 389 -1.02 12.58 13.76
C ILE A 389 -1.67 12.86 15.13
N PRO A 390 -1.61 11.92 16.09
CA PRO A 390 -2.11 12.17 17.44
C PRO A 390 -1.34 13.30 18.14
N LYS A 391 -2.03 14.11 18.95
CA LYS A 391 -1.40 15.24 19.66
C LYS A 391 -0.22 14.84 20.55
N TYR A 392 -0.29 13.67 21.19
CA TYR A 392 0.76 13.20 22.09
C TYR A 392 2.05 12.74 21.36
N THR A 393 2.01 12.58 20.04
CA THR A 393 3.22 12.24 19.26
C THR A 393 3.95 13.47 18.73
N GLN A 394 3.37 14.67 18.87
CA GLN A 394 4.06 15.90 18.49
C GLN A 394 5.04 16.30 19.59
N PRO A 395 6.26 16.72 19.24
CA PRO A 395 7.18 17.28 20.23
C PRO A 395 6.49 18.47 20.89
N SER A 396 6.44 18.48 22.22
CA SER A 396 5.94 19.61 22.99
C SER A 396 6.82 20.83 22.69
N ASP A 397 6.27 21.80 21.96
CA ASP A 397 6.86 23.13 21.87
C ASP A 397 6.86 23.73 23.29
N GLY A 398 8.05 23.78 23.91
CA GLY A 398 8.26 24.50 25.17
C GLY A 398 8.10 23.70 26.47
N SER A 399 9.00 22.75 26.72
CA SER A 399 9.50 22.51 28.08
C SER A 399 10.99 22.86 28.11
N GLN A 400 11.29 24.10 28.51
CA GLN A 400 12.63 24.42 29.01
C GLN A 400 12.96 23.41 30.12
N PRO A 401 14.17 22.84 30.16
CA PRO A 401 14.56 22.01 31.28
C PRO A 401 14.53 22.90 32.52
N ALA A 402 13.61 22.59 33.45
CA ALA A 402 13.67 23.14 34.79
C ALA A 402 15.03 22.76 35.37
N VAL A 403 15.92 23.75 35.46
CA VAL A 403 17.20 23.62 36.13
C VAL A 403 16.87 23.34 37.59
N ALA A 404 16.98 22.07 38.00
CA ALA A 404 16.96 21.71 39.39
C ALA A 404 18.22 22.28 40.03
N ALA A 405 18.10 23.47 40.64
CA ALA A 405 19.11 23.99 41.54
C ALA A 405 19.20 23.04 42.73
N ALA A 406 20.29 22.27 42.77
CA ALA A 406 20.69 21.51 43.94
C ALA A 406 21.34 22.49 44.92
N ASP A 407 20.56 22.99 45.89
CA ASP A 407 21.11 23.65 47.06
C ASP A 407 21.43 22.61 48.12
N GLY A 408 22.73 22.34 48.28
CA GLY A 408 23.31 21.75 49.47
C GLY A 408 24.24 22.76 50.13
N ALA A 409 23.84 23.33 51.26
CA ALA A 409 24.79 23.90 52.23
C ALA A 409 24.19 24.01 53.64
N ASN A 410 25.06 23.69 54.59
CA ASN A 410 24.90 23.59 56.04
C ASN A 410 24.37 24.84 56.78
N GLN A 411 23.71 24.54 57.91
CA GLN A 411 23.67 25.22 59.22
C GLN A 411 24.40 26.58 59.36
N ALA A 412 23.68 27.61 59.81
CA ALA A 412 23.81 28.19 61.16
C ALA A 412 22.87 29.40 61.40
N SER A 413 22.24 29.41 62.58
CA SER A 413 21.68 30.50 63.41
C SER A 413 21.58 31.94 62.87
N ALA A 414 20.38 32.56 63.00
CA ALA A 414 20.06 33.59 64.02
C ALA A 414 18.84 34.47 63.66
N ALA A 415 17.95 34.63 64.65
CA ALA A 415 17.18 35.82 65.06
C ALA A 415 16.22 36.59 64.11
N ALA A 416 14.97 36.67 64.60
CA ALA A 416 14.11 37.86 64.76
C ALA A 416 13.51 38.59 63.53
N GLN A 417 12.22 38.31 63.27
CA GLN A 417 11.02 39.20 63.40
C GLN A 417 10.99 40.63 62.76
N PRO A 418 9.80 41.27 62.61
CA PRO A 418 9.13 41.43 61.30
C PRO A 418 8.78 42.89 60.93
N GLY A 419 8.19 43.13 59.75
CA GLY A 419 7.51 44.40 59.43
C GLY A 419 6.86 44.38 58.03
N THR A 420 5.52 44.43 57.98
CA THR A 420 4.68 45.60 57.57
C THR A 420 4.58 45.80 56.06
N GLN A 421 3.40 45.54 55.46
CA GLN A 421 2.38 46.54 55.07
C GLN A 421 2.87 47.49 53.97
N ALA A 422 2.14 47.89 52.93
CA ALA A 422 0.75 47.74 52.52
C ALA A 422 0.62 48.44 51.14
N THR A 423 -0.53 48.23 50.47
CA THR A 423 -1.24 49.22 49.61
C THR A 423 -0.52 49.71 48.34
N SER A 424 -1.17 50.11 47.24
CA SER A 424 -2.54 50.13 46.71
C SER A 424 -2.39 50.90 45.38
N GLY A 425 -3.15 50.60 44.34
CA GLY A 425 -3.06 51.40 43.12
C GLY A 425 -3.99 50.94 42.01
N THR A 426 -5.27 51.25 42.18
CA THR A 426 -6.35 51.25 41.20
C THR A 426 -6.22 52.37 40.17
N ALA A 427 -6.72 52.14 38.94
CA ALA A 427 -7.47 53.04 38.03
C ALA A 427 -7.23 52.58 36.57
N GLU A 428 -8.22 52.07 35.84
CA GLU A 428 -9.17 52.83 34.98
C GLU A 428 -8.48 53.49 33.77
N SER A 429 -9.01 53.56 32.54
CA SER A 429 -10.25 53.14 31.87
C SER A 429 -10.15 53.59 30.39
N SER A 430 -11.11 53.16 29.53
CA SER A 430 -11.57 53.80 28.26
C SER A 430 -10.62 53.77 27.04
N ASP A 431 -11.02 53.72 25.76
CA ASP A 431 -12.30 53.74 25.01
C ASP A 431 -11.97 53.21 23.58
N ALA A 432 -12.75 52.30 22.98
CA ALA A 432 -13.76 52.52 21.93
C ALA A 432 -13.35 53.35 20.68
N GLN A 433 -13.39 52.73 19.47
CA GLN A 433 -14.25 53.20 18.35
C GLN A 433 -14.22 52.31 17.10
N GLN A 434 -15.41 52.23 16.48
CA GLN A 434 -15.81 51.54 15.25
C GLN A 434 -15.44 52.32 13.98
N SER A 435 -15.34 51.62 12.84
CA SER A 435 -15.99 52.05 11.58
C SER A 435 -15.94 50.98 10.50
N ASN A 436 -17.11 50.67 9.93
CA ASN A 436 -17.37 50.06 8.61
C ASN A 436 -17.95 51.20 7.72
N PRO A 437 -17.95 51.15 6.35
CA PRO A 437 -18.94 50.33 5.64
C PRO A 437 -18.63 49.88 4.17
N ALA A 438 -19.40 48.85 3.77
CA ALA A 438 -20.07 48.50 2.49
C ALA A 438 -19.61 49.02 1.10
N GLY A 439 -19.72 48.10 0.11
CA GLY A 439 -19.95 48.40 -1.31
C GLY A 439 -20.35 47.14 -2.11
N GLN A 440 -21.57 47.12 -2.65
CA GLN A 440 -22.21 46.04 -3.44
C GLN A 440 -22.36 46.43 -4.93
N ALA A 441 -22.51 45.39 -5.76
CA ALA A 441 -23.25 45.28 -7.03
C ALA A 441 -22.63 45.78 -8.35
N ASN A 442 -22.57 44.89 -9.36
CA ASN A 442 -23.42 44.99 -10.55
C ASN A 442 -23.51 43.68 -11.37
N ALA A 443 -24.59 43.56 -12.14
CA ALA A 443 -25.12 42.37 -12.81
C ALA A 443 -25.05 42.44 -14.37
N ALA A 444 -25.62 41.38 -15.01
CA ALA A 444 -26.09 41.26 -16.41
C ALA A 444 -25.04 40.86 -17.49
N ALA A 445 -25.34 40.12 -18.58
CA ALA A 445 -26.45 39.27 -19.02
C ALA A 445 -26.09 38.63 -20.39
N GLN A 446 -26.77 37.51 -20.72
CA GLN A 446 -27.29 37.10 -22.06
C GLN A 446 -26.48 36.35 -23.15
N ASN A 447 -27.25 35.41 -23.76
CA ASN A 447 -27.22 34.75 -25.08
C ASN A 447 -26.33 33.50 -25.28
N ALA A 448 -26.66 32.49 -26.08
CA ALA A 448 -27.86 31.89 -26.70
C ALA A 448 -27.38 30.61 -27.45
N ASP A 449 -28.25 29.60 -27.57
CA ASP A 449 -28.11 28.29 -28.27
C ASP A 449 -28.12 28.44 -29.83
N PRO A 450 -28.22 27.40 -30.71
CA PRO A 450 -27.66 26.04 -30.83
C PRO A 450 -26.95 25.80 -32.21
N SER A 451 -26.28 24.64 -32.43
CA SER A 451 -26.31 23.99 -33.76
C SER A 451 -25.94 22.49 -33.76
N GLN A 452 -26.75 21.75 -34.52
CA GLN A 452 -26.62 20.34 -34.90
C GLN A 452 -25.81 20.18 -36.20
N SER A 453 -25.13 19.03 -36.39
CA SER A 453 -24.79 18.36 -37.68
C SER A 453 -23.96 17.10 -37.35
N SER A 454 -24.45 15.85 -37.46
CA SER A 454 -24.73 15.00 -38.63
C SER A 454 -23.50 14.46 -39.39
N MET A 455 -23.32 13.13 -39.30
CA MET A 455 -22.81 12.18 -40.31
C MET A 455 -21.39 12.34 -40.89
N ALA A 456 -20.51 11.38 -40.53
CA ALA A 456 -19.88 10.43 -41.45
C ALA A 456 -19.35 9.22 -40.66
#